data_AF-A0A952NJ96-F1
#
_entry.id   AF-A0A952NJ96-F1
#
_cell.length_a   1.000
_cell.length_b   1.000
_cell.length_c   1.000
_cell.angle_alpha   90.00
_cell.angle_beta   90.00
_cell.angle_gamma   90.00
#
_symmetry.space_group_name_H-M   'P 1'
#
loop_
_entity.id
_entity.type
_entity.pdbx_description
1 polymer ?
#
loop_
_entity_poly.entity_id
_entity_poly.type
_entity_poly.pdbx_seq_one_letter_code
_entity_poly.pdbx_strand_id
1 'polypeptide(L)'
;MRLGILISCLLVGMHSWALEGQGDTSADLIGRSTPVGLSLEGTAGYGVPLWGDSKDGNPFYGYLRPFANVALSSVAASKLALEFYPVSFVGFTVGRSYRYRTLDFSGINCEASACKGWLNSTYVRARVIGKFQNFFGSLVFEKYDFDHRDDLQGPIIEEINAVNLAPRHDEGYGNSVVVGYSLDDEWSAGLRADSFKTRKWENTSEMQVVFVRSIRREWTYIVGLGRFASSQFGVAPEVVAAVNWTGLKKIGP
;
A
#
# COMPACT_ATOMS: atom_id res chain seq x y z
N MET A 1 25.35 -42.15 -24.34
CA MET A 1 24.64 -40.95 -24.83
C MET A 1 23.80 -40.41 -23.65
N ARG A 2 24.43 -39.92 -22.58
CA ARG A 2 24.74 -38.50 -22.25
C ARG A 2 23.51 -37.58 -22.14
N LEU A 3 22.67 -37.82 -21.12
CA LEU A 3 21.63 -36.90 -20.66
C LEU A 3 21.47 -37.02 -19.12
N GLY A 4 22.52 -36.71 -18.36
CA GLY A 4 22.50 -36.95 -16.90
C GLY A 4 23.43 -36.11 -16.04
N ILE A 5 24.05 -35.04 -16.59
CA ILE A 5 25.06 -34.25 -15.86
C ILE A 5 24.70 -32.75 -15.76
N LEU A 6 23.66 -32.27 -16.44
CA LEU A 6 23.37 -30.83 -16.51
C LEU A 6 22.41 -30.27 -15.45
N ILE A 7 21.76 -31.11 -14.64
CA ILE A 7 20.83 -30.64 -13.58
C ILE A 7 21.55 -30.45 -12.23
N SER A 8 22.72 -31.07 -12.03
CA SER A 8 23.42 -31.00 -10.74
C SER A 8 24.27 -29.73 -10.53
N CYS A 9 24.56 -28.95 -11.59
CA CYS A 9 25.31 -27.69 -11.45
C CYS A 9 24.43 -26.49 -11.09
N LEU A 10 23.10 -26.58 -11.25
CA LEU A 10 22.18 -25.49 -10.87
C LEU A 10 21.76 -25.53 -9.40
N LEU A 11 21.94 -26.66 -8.72
CA LEU A 11 21.57 -26.83 -7.29
C LEU A 11 22.76 -26.73 -6.32
N VAL A 12 24.01 -26.82 -6.79
CA VAL A 12 25.21 -26.80 -5.93
C VAL A 12 25.79 -25.39 -5.73
N GLY A 13 25.27 -24.37 -6.43
CA GLY A 13 25.70 -22.97 -6.28
C GLY A 13 24.99 -22.16 -5.19
N MET A 14 23.98 -22.71 -4.50
CA MET A 14 23.13 -21.95 -3.55
C MET A 14 23.51 -22.16 -2.06
N HIS A 15 24.62 -22.83 -1.75
CA HIS A 15 24.98 -23.23 -0.38
C HIS A 15 26.04 -22.35 0.32
N SER A 16 26.22 -21.09 -0.08
CA SER A 16 27.26 -20.23 0.56
C SER A 16 26.85 -18.79 0.82
N TRP A 17 25.61 -18.41 0.56
CA TRP A 17 25.11 -17.06 0.84
C TRP A 17 23.92 -17.18 1.78
N ALA A 18 24.18 -17.59 3.02
CA ALA A 18 23.25 -17.36 4.12
C ALA A 18 23.24 -15.84 4.39
N LEU A 19 22.66 -15.08 3.47
CA LEU A 19 22.29 -13.69 3.72
C LEU A 19 21.19 -13.78 4.78
N GLU A 20 21.56 -13.47 6.03
CA GLU A 20 20.65 -13.49 7.16
C GLU A 20 19.49 -12.55 6.85
N GLY A 21 18.33 -13.13 6.53
CA GLY A 21 17.12 -12.37 6.36
C GLY A 21 16.48 -12.03 7.70
N GLN A 22 15.65 -11.01 7.71
CA GLN A 22 14.99 -10.50 8.91
C GLN A 22 13.48 -10.49 8.71
N GLY A 23 12.76 -11.16 9.62
CA GLY A 23 11.31 -11.08 9.69
C GLY A 23 10.85 -9.72 10.22
N ASP A 24 9.70 -9.26 9.74
CA ASP A 24 9.08 -8.03 10.20
C ASP A 24 7.56 -8.16 10.34
N THR A 25 6.99 -7.41 11.28
CA THR A 25 5.56 -7.43 11.59
C THR A 25 5.04 -6.05 11.97
N SER A 26 3.83 -5.73 11.53
CA SER A 26 3.13 -4.52 11.93
C SER A 26 1.62 -4.73 12.02
N ALA A 27 0.95 -3.84 12.76
CA ALA A 27 -0.51 -3.73 12.79
C ALA A 27 -0.91 -2.25 12.70
N ASP A 28 -1.94 -1.97 11.91
CA ASP A 28 -2.39 -0.64 11.54
C ASP A 28 -3.90 -0.53 11.75
N LEU A 29 -4.35 0.39 12.60
CA LEU A 29 -5.74 0.78 12.72
C LEU A 29 -5.93 2.14 12.04
N ILE A 30 -6.69 2.19 10.95
CA ILE A 30 -6.93 3.39 10.16
C ILE A 30 -8.43 3.68 10.11
N GLY A 31 -8.81 4.88 10.50
CA GLY A 31 -10.17 5.40 10.38
C GLY A 31 -10.19 6.65 9.52
N ARG A 32 -11.26 6.80 8.73
CA ARG A 32 -11.50 8.03 7.97
C ARG A 32 -12.98 8.38 7.86
N SER A 33 -13.29 9.65 7.64
CA SER A 33 -14.67 10.13 7.53
C SER A 33 -15.30 9.99 6.14
N THR A 34 -14.52 10.07 5.05
CA THR A 34 -15.07 10.13 3.69
C THR A 34 -14.22 9.36 2.65
N PRO A 35 -14.81 8.34 1.99
CA PRO A 35 -15.99 7.63 2.45
C PRO A 35 -15.69 6.97 3.82
N VAL A 36 -16.71 6.96 4.70
CA VAL A 36 -16.57 6.44 6.08
C VAL A 36 -15.96 5.05 6.04
N GLY A 37 -14.86 4.87 6.77
CA GLY A 37 -14.16 3.60 6.79
C GLY A 37 -13.35 3.41 8.07
N LEU A 38 -13.31 2.18 8.55
CA LEU A 38 -12.43 1.73 9.61
C LEU A 38 -11.78 0.41 9.16
N SER A 39 -10.46 0.34 9.22
CA SER A 39 -9.68 -0.83 8.81
C SER A 39 -8.64 -1.17 9.85
N LEU A 40 -8.59 -2.44 10.23
CA LEU A 40 -7.49 -3.03 10.98
C LEU A 40 -6.67 -3.90 10.01
N GLU A 41 -5.43 -3.52 9.76
CA GLU A 41 -4.54 -4.18 8.83
C GLU A 41 -3.34 -4.77 9.58
N GLY A 42 -2.96 -6.01 9.27
CA GLY A 42 -1.80 -6.69 9.82
C GLY A 42 -0.86 -7.09 8.70
N THR A 43 0.45 -6.87 8.89
CA THR A 43 1.48 -7.20 7.91
C THR A 43 2.52 -8.13 8.52
N ALA A 44 2.95 -9.11 7.74
CA ALA A 44 4.11 -9.94 8.03
C ALA A 44 4.99 -10.04 6.79
N GLY A 45 6.29 -9.86 6.96
CA GLY A 45 7.28 -9.88 5.88
C GLY A 45 8.58 -10.55 6.26
N TYR A 46 9.41 -10.81 5.26
CA TYR A 46 10.76 -11.31 5.45
C TYR A 46 11.71 -10.63 4.45
N GLY A 47 12.58 -9.75 4.95
CA GLY A 47 13.56 -9.06 4.13
C GLY A 47 14.82 -9.89 3.93
N VAL A 48 15.34 -9.94 2.70
CA VAL A 48 16.60 -10.58 2.34
C VAL A 48 17.52 -9.50 1.75
N PRO A 49 18.63 -9.14 2.43
CA PRO A 49 19.58 -8.19 1.87
C PRO A 49 20.19 -8.77 0.59
N LEU A 50 20.37 -7.96 -0.44
CA LEU A 50 20.97 -8.39 -1.70
C LEU A 50 22.40 -7.86 -1.86
N TRP A 51 22.64 -6.61 -1.46
CA TRP A 51 23.95 -5.96 -1.51
C TRP A 51 23.97 -4.75 -0.59
N GLY A 52 25.18 -4.25 -0.32
CA GLY A 52 25.41 -3.16 0.62
C GLY A 52 25.25 -3.61 2.07
N ASP A 53 25.80 -2.83 2.99
CA ASP A 53 25.58 -3.03 4.42
C ASP A 53 24.52 -2.03 4.89
N SER A 54 23.46 -2.55 5.51
CA SER A 54 22.44 -1.73 6.16
C SER A 54 22.90 -1.21 7.53
N LYS A 55 24.01 -1.74 8.05
CA LYS A 55 24.67 -1.25 9.26
C LYS A 55 25.19 0.17 9.03
N ASP A 56 25.34 0.91 10.12
CA ASP A 56 25.87 2.28 10.15
C ASP A 56 25.05 3.35 9.41
N GLY A 57 23.78 3.06 9.09
CA GLY A 57 22.86 4.05 8.53
C GLY A 57 23.14 4.40 7.06
N ASN A 58 23.93 3.59 6.34
CA ASN A 58 24.14 3.73 4.91
C ASN A 58 22.81 3.48 4.17
N PRO A 59 22.30 4.41 3.35
CA PRO A 59 21.05 4.19 2.61
C PRO A 59 21.26 3.41 1.29
N PHE A 60 22.50 3.21 0.84
CA PHE A 60 22.86 2.60 -0.45
C PHE A 60 23.04 1.08 -0.37
N TYR A 61 22.04 0.38 0.17
CA TYR A 61 21.94 -1.07 0.13
C TYR A 61 20.62 -1.48 -0.52
N GLY A 62 20.59 -2.70 -1.07
CA GLY A 62 19.43 -3.26 -1.71
C GLY A 62 18.91 -4.50 -1.00
N TYR A 63 17.61 -4.77 -1.12
CA TYR A 63 16.96 -5.94 -0.52
C TYR A 63 15.71 -6.37 -1.31
N LEU A 64 15.33 -7.64 -1.15
CA LEU A 64 14.02 -8.17 -1.52
C LEU A 64 13.19 -8.40 -0.27
N ARG A 65 11.87 -8.25 -0.37
CA ARG A 65 10.96 -8.53 0.73
C ARG A 65 9.63 -9.08 0.23
N PRO A 66 9.41 -10.40 0.25
CA PRO A 66 8.07 -10.95 0.24
C PRO A 66 7.30 -10.51 1.50
N PHE A 67 6.04 -10.16 1.35
CA PHE A 67 5.16 -9.91 2.48
C PHE A 67 3.72 -10.32 2.20
N ALA A 68 3.01 -10.58 3.28
CA ALA A 68 1.57 -10.81 3.31
C ALA A 68 0.90 -9.77 4.19
N ASN A 69 -0.30 -9.41 3.81
CA ASN A 69 -1.11 -8.42 4.48
C ASN A 69 -2.55 -8.92 4.60
N VAL A 70 -3.18 -8.69 5.74
CA VAL A 70 -4.58 -9.01 5.98
C VAL A 70 -5.25 -7.78 6.57
N ALA A 71 -6.34 -7.33 5.98
CA ALA A 71 -7.13 -6.22 6.49
C ALA A 71 -8.57 -6.65 6.80
N LEU A 72 -9.03 -6.23 7.97
CA LEU A 72 -10.37 -6.44 8.50
C LEU A 72 -11.08 -5.08 8.53
N SER A 73 -12.10 -4.94 7.70
CA SER A 73 -12.97 -3.75 7.64
C SER A 73 -14.39 -4.20 7.24
N SER A 74 -15.21 -3.29 6.70
CA SER A 74 -16.39 -3.68 5.91
C SER A 74 -16.05 -4.53 4.67
N VAL A 75 -14.76 -4.56 4.33
CA VAL A 75 -14.14 -5.40 3.30
C VAL A 75 -13.10 -6.29 3.96
N ALA A 76 -13.22 -7.60 3.77
CA ALA A 76 -12.16 -8.53 4.12
C ALA A 76 -11.15 -8.54 2.98
N ALA A 77 -9.90 -8.16 3.26
CA ALA A 77 -8.87 -8.07 2.24
C ALA A 77 -7.63 -8.86 2.64
N SER A 78 -6.97 -9.45 1.65
CA SER A 78 -5.63 -10.00 1.80
C SER A 78 -4.76 -9.61 0.62
N LYS A 79 -3.47 -9.37 0.85
CA LYS A 79 -2.51 -9.07 -0.20
C LYS A 79 -1.28 -9.94 -0.04
N LEU A 80 -0.75 -10.38 -1.17
CA LEU A 80 0.54 -11.05 -1.27
C LEU A 80 1.39 -10.24 -2.25
N ALA A 81 2.60 -9.89 -1.85
CA ALA A 81 3.43 -9.03 -2.66
C ALA A 81 4.92 -9.30 -2.45
N LEU A 82 5.70 -8.87 -3.44
CA LEU A 82 7.15 -8.88 -3.42
C LEU A 82 7.63 -7.44 -3.62
N GLU A 83 8.41 -6.95 -2.67
CA GLU A 83 9.12 -5.68 -2.79
C GLU A 83 10.57 -5.91 -3.22
N PHE A 84 11.05 -5.04 -4.10
CA PHE A 84 12.44 -4.95 -4.52
C PHE A 84 12.93 -3.52 -4.35
N TYR A 85 13.93 -3.36 -3.51
CA TYR A 85 14.57 -2.08 -3.25
C TYR A 85 16.00 -2.15 -3.76
N PRO A 86 16.32 -1.61 -4.95
CA PRO A 86 17.70 -1.54 -5.41
C PRO A 86 18.55 -0.58 -4.56
N VAL A 87 17.93 0.43 -3.96
CA VAL A 87 18.48 1.24 -2.89
C VAL A 87 17.39 1.42 -1.84
N SER A 88 17.76 1.57 -0.57
CA SER A 88 16.76 1.49 0.53
C SER A 88 15.63 2.51 0.44
N PHE A 89 15.86 3.61 -0.28
CA PHE A 89 14.91 4.70 -0.48
C PHE A 89 14.14 4.68 -1.82
N VAL A 90 14.43 3.72 -2.71
CA VAL A 90 13.67 3.50 -3.98
C VAL A 90 13.17 2.06 -3.99
N GLY A 91 11.86 1.88 -3.99
CA GLY A 91 11.22 0.57 -3.94
C GLY A 91 10.29 0.33 -5.12
N PHE A 92 10.25 -0.91 -5.57
CA PHE A 92 9.28 -1.43 -6.51
C PHE A 92 8.51 -2.56 -5.84
N THR A 93 7.20 -2.61 -6.00
CA THR A 93 6.37 -3.70 -5.48
C THR A 93 5.55 -4.27 -6.61
N VAL A 94 5.46 -5.60 -6.68
CA VAL A 94 4.46 -6.31 -7.47
C VAL A 94 3.63 -7.14 -6.50
N GLY A 95 2.31 -7.10 -6.63
CA GLY A 95 1.43 -7.80 -5.70
C GLY A 95 0.07 -8.12 -6.26
N ARG A 96 -0.64 -8.97 -5.53
CA ARG A 96 -2.02 -9.34 -5.80
C ARG A 96 -2.85 -9.15 -4.53
N SER A 97 -3.99 -8.50 -4.69
CA SER A 97 -4.96 -8.21 -3.66
C SER A 97 -6.23 -9.01 -3.92
N TYR A 98 -6.75 -9.64 -2.87
CA TYR A 98 -8.02 -10.35 -2.87
C TYR A 98 -8.94 -9.67 -1.88
N ARG A 99 -10.05 -9.12 -2.35
CA ARG A 99 -11.02 -8.42 -1.50
C ARG A 99 -12.39 -9.03 -1.65
N TYR A 100 -13.06 -9.24 -0.52
CA TYR A 100 -14.44 -9.68 -0.45
C TYR A 100 -15.27 -8.67 0.33
N ARG A 101 -16.27 -8.10 -0.34
CA ARG A 101 -17.14 -7.04 0.18
C ARG A 101 -18.50 -7.63 0.54
N THR A 102 -18.91 -7.46 1.79
CA THR A 102 -20.17 -8.02 2.31
C THR A 102 -21.23 -6.96 2.60
N LEU A 103 -20.83 -5.70 2.77
CA LEU A 103 -21.69 -4.61 3.17
C LEU A 103 -21.86 -3.59 2.04
N ASP A 104 -23.02 -2.94 2.04
CA ASP A 104 -23.25 -1.76 1.20
C ASP A 104 -22.55 -0.55 1.85
N PHE A 105 -22.02 0.35 1.03
CA PHE A 105 -21.28 1.51 1.51
C PHE A 105 -22.20 2.72 1.66
N SER A 106 -22.20 3.35 2.84
CA SER A 106 -23.01 4.55 3.08
C SER A 106 -22.61 5.67 2.12
N GLY A 107 -23.61 6.30 1.50
CA GLY A 107 -23.41 7.37 0.52
C GLY A 107 -23.11 6.90 -0.90
N ILE A 108 -23.06 5.59 -1.15
CA ILE A 108 -22.87 5.01 -2.49
C ILE A 108 -24.19 4.39 -2.97
N ASN A 109 -24.57 4.63 -4.22
CA ASN A 109 -25.75 4.00 -4.82
C ASN A 109 -25.44 2.55 -5.24
N CYS A 110 -25.67 1.62 -4.31
CA CYS A 110 -25.47 0.18 -4.54
C CYS A 110 -26.58 -0.48 -5.39
N GLU A 111 -27.62 0.26 -5.79
CA GLU A 111 -28.60 -0.20 -6.79
C GLU A 111 -28.06 0.00 -8.20
N ALA A 112 -27.31 1.09 -8.43
CA ALA A 112 -26.69 1.40 -9.70
C ALA A 112 -25.35 0.68 -9.92
N SER A 113 -24.60 0.42 -8.84
CA SER A 113 -23.29 -0.22 -8.88
C SER A 113 -23.16 -1.40 -7.93
N ALA A 114 -22.41 -2.42 -8.33
CA ALA A 114 -22.10 -3.58 -7.51
C ALA A 114 -21.15 -3.19 -6.36
N CYS A 115 -21.69 -3.14 -5.15
CA CYS A 115 -20.94 -2.90 -3.91
C CYS A 115 -20.44 -4.19 -3.24
N LYS A 116 -21.08 -5.32 -3.49
CA LYS A 116 -20.79 -6.61 -2.85
C LYS A 116 -20.02 -7.56 -3.77
N GLY A 117 -19.36 -8.53 -3.17
CA GLY A 117 -18.63 -9.59 -3.87
C GLY A 117 -17.14 -9.34 -4.00
N TRP A 118 -16.50 -10.17 -4.85
CA TRP A 118 -15.06 -10.17 -5.02
C TRP A 118 -14.58 -8.97 -5.84
N LEU A 119 -13.48 -8.37 -5.40
CA LEU A 119 -12.76 -7.31 -6.10
C LEU A 119 -11.26 -7.59 -6.00
N ASN A 120 -10.77 -8.40 -6.94
CA ASN A 120 -9.36 -8.74 -6.99
C ASN A 120 -8.61 -7.68 -7.80
N SER A 121 -7.32 -7.58 -7.54
CA SER A 121 -6.44 -6.79 -8.39
C SER A 121 -5.02 -7.29 -8.35
N THR A 122 -4.32 -7.13 -9.47
CA THR A 122 -2.86 -7.19 -9.52
C THR A 122 -2.34 -5.76 -9.58
N TYR A 123 -1.27 -5.45 -8.87
CA TYR A 123 -0.75 -4.09 -8.85
C TYR A 123 0.77 -4.04 -8.94
N VAL A 124 1.25 -2.94 -9.51
CA VAL A 124 2.66 -2.56 -9.51
C VAL A 124 2.76 -1.19 -8.85
N ARG A 125 3.70 -1.05 -7.92
CA ARG A 125 3.97 0.18 -7.18
C ARG A 125 5.42 0.58 -7.35
N ALA A 126 5.67 1.87 -7.55
CA ALA A 126 6.98 2.47 -7.39
C ALA A 126 6.91 3.48 -6.24
N ARG A 127 7.92 3.46 -5.35
CA ARG A 127 8.00 4.35 -4.19
C ARG A 127 9.38 4.98 -4.11
N VAL A 128 9.41 6.27 -3.84
CA VAL A 128 10.61 6.99 -3.44
C VAL A 128 10.34 7.65 -2.09
N ILE A 129 11.27 7.57 -1.16
CA ILE A 129 11.21 8.23 0.14
C ILE A 129 12.52 8.98 0.38
N GLY A 130 12.48 10.09 1.12
CA GLY A 130 13.68 10.83 1.45
C GLY A 130 13.52 11.65 2.72
N LYS A 131 14.65 11.94 3.36
CA LYS A 131 14.76 12.88 4.46
C LYS A 131 15.98 13.77 4.22
N PHE A 132 15.81 15.08 4.36
CA PHE A 132 16.88 16.06 4.32
C PHE A 132 16.71 17.02 5.49
N GLN A 133 17.64 16.98 6.45
CA GLN A 133 17.51 17.69 7.72
C GLN A 133 16.16 17.33 8.38
N ASN A 134 15.36 18.34 8.72
CA ASN A 134 14.03 18.17 9.30
C ASN A 134 12.94 17.93 8.26
N PHE A 135 13.23 18.06 6.96
CA PHE A 135 12.25 17.78 5.92
C PHE A 135 12.23 16.30 5.57
N PHE A 136 11.05 15.76 5.34
CA PHE A 136 10.87 14.43 4.77
C PHE A 136 9.82 14.44 3.69
N GLY A 137 9.88 13.45 2.80
CA GLY A 137 8.84 13.27 1.82
C GLY A 137 8.85 11.88 1.20
N SER A 138 7.74 11.57 0.54
CA SER A 138 7.61 10.34 -0.23
C SER A 138 6.69 10.55 -1.43
N LEU A 139 6.99 9.83 -2.50
CA LEU A 139 6.21 9.77 -3.72
C LEU A 139 5.92 8.30 -4.00
N VAL A 140 4.66 7.97 -4.21
CA VAL A 140 4.20 6.62 -4.55
C VAL A 140 3.39 6.70 -5.83
N PHE A 141 3.73 5.85 -6.79
CA PHE A 141 2.96 5.61 -8.00
C PHE A 141 2.45 4.18 -7.97
N GLU A 142 1.18 3.98 -8.34
CA GLU A 142 0.57 2.66 -8.38
C GLU A 142 -0.23 2.49 -9.67
N LYS A 143 -0.07 1.32 -10.28
CA LYS A 143 -0.99 0.83 -11.31
C LYS A 143 -1.70 -0.40 -10.76
N TYR A 144 -3.02 -0.40 -10.87
CA TYR A 144 -3.88 -1.53 -10.57
C TYR A 144 -4.46 -2.09 -11.88
N ASP A 145 -4.48 -3.40 -11.99
CA ASP A 145 -5.25 -4.18 -12.93
C ASP A 145 -6.34 -4.88 -12.12
N PHE A 146 -7.58 -4.45 -12.28
CA PHE A 146 -8.71 -5.01 -11.56
C PHE A 146 -9.32 -6.16 -12.36
N ASP A 147 -9.49 -7.30 -11.71
CA ASP A 147 -10.18 -8.47 -12.23
C ASP A 147 -11.45 -8.76 -11.43
N HIS A 148 -12.55 -8.97 -12.16
CA HIS A 148 -13.86 -9.24 -11.60
C HIS A 148 -14.43 -10.53 -12.18
N ARG A 149 -15.41 -11.13 -11.50
CA ARG A 149 -16.13 -12.27 -12.05
C ARG A 149 -17.00 -11.83 -13.24
N ASP A 150 -17.10 -12.72 -14.24
CA ASP A 150 -17.80 -12.46 -15.51
C ASP A 150 -19.32 -12.27 -15.39
N ASP A 151 -19.89 -12.61 -14.23
CA ASP A 151 -21.33 -12.55 -13.94
C ASP A 151 -21.84 -11.15 -13.57
N LEU A 152 -20.94 -10.20 -13.28
CA LEU A 152 -21.31 -8.82 -12.99
C LEU A 152 -21.51 -8.02 -14.29
N GLN A 153 -22.75 -7.61 -14.56
CA GLN A 153 -23.11 -6.84 -15.77
C GLN A 153 -23.01 -5.31 -15.60
N GLY A 154 -22.77 -4.81 -14.38
CA GLY A 154 -22.79 -3.38 -14.05
C GLY A 154 -21.48 -2.80 -13.53
N PRO A 155 -21.42 -1.46 -13.33
CA PRO A 155 -20.31 -0.78 -12.67
C PRO A 155 -20.01 -1.41 -11.32
N ILE A 156 -18.73 -1.47 -10.94
CA ILE A 156 -18.28 -1.95 -9.63
C ILE A 156 -17.65 -0.79 -8.89
N ILE A 157 -18.02 -0.56 -7.64
CA ILE A 157 -17.42 0.49 -6.83
C ILE A 157 -16.09 0.02 -6.25
N GLU A 158 -15.03 0.81 -6.44
CA GLU A 158 -13.80 0.71 -5.67
C GLU A 158 -13.94 1.60 -4.42
N GLU A 159 -14.05 0.99 -3.25
CA GLU A 159 -14.49 1.64 -2.02
C GLU A 159 -13.45 2.60 -1.41
N ILE A 160 -12.16 2.40 -1.70
CA ILE A 160 -11.09 3.22 -1.12
C ILE A 160 -11.08 4.60 -1.77
N ASN A 161 -11.25 4.65 -3.09
CA ASN A 161 -11.22 5.87 -3.87
C ASN A 161 -12.63 6.36 -4.25
N ALA A 162 -13.67 5.58 -3.92
CA ALA A 162 -15.04 5.86 -4.27
C ALA A 162 -15.23 6.17 -5.76
N VAL A 163 -14.69 5.29 -6.61
CA VAL A 163 -14.80 5.41 -8.07
C VAL A 163 -15.51 4.19 -8.64
N ASN A 164 -16.21 4.39 -9.76
CA ASN A 164 -16.76 3.29 -10.52
C ASN A 164 -15.69 2.69 -11.44
N LEU A 165 -15.55 1.37 -11.38
CA LEU A 165 -14.77 0.54 -12.28
C LEU A 165 -15.68 -0.03 -13.38
N ALA A 166 -15.16 -0.08 -14.60
CA ALA A 166 -15.85 -0.73 -15.70
C ALA A 166 -16.10 -2.23 -15.40
N PRO A 167 -17.19 -2.83 -15.94
CA PRO A 167 -17.48 -4.24 -15.74
C PRO A 167 -16.33 -5.14 -16.24
N ARG A 168 -16.16 -6.28 -15.57
CA ARG A 168 -15.17 -7.35 -15.84
C ARG A 168 -13.71 -6.99 -15.59
N HIS A 169 -13.24 -5.88 -16.16
CA HIS A 169 -11.85 -5.45 -16.06
C HIS A 169 -11.73 -3.93 -16.23
N ASP A 170 -10.92 -3.30 -15.40
CA ASP A 170 -10.51 -1.90 -15.53
C ASP A 170 -9.09 -1.73 -14.98
N GLU A 171 -8.46 -0.62 -15.31
CA GLU A 171 -7.17 -0.23 -14.77
C GLU A 171 -7.31 1.01 -13.90
N GLY A 172 -6.58 1.05 -12.80
CA GLY A 172 -6.49 2.21 -11.91
C GLY A 172 -5.08 2.75 -11.83
N TYR A 173 -4.95 4.06 -11.71
CA TYR A 173 -3.66 4.74 -11.53
C TYR A 173 -3.74 5.62 -10.29
N GLY A 174 -2.93 5.30 -9.30
CA GLY A 174 -2.83 6.03 -8.04
C GLY A 174 -1.51 6.79 -7.93
N ASN A 175 -1.56 7.99 -7.37
CA ASN A 175 -0.38 8.74 -6.96
C ASN A 175 -0.58 9.24 -5.53
N SER A 176 0.42 9.05 -4.67
CA SER A 176 0.44 9.60 -3.31
C SER A 176 1.70 10.41 -3.10
N VAL A 177 1.53 11.63 -2.62
CA VAL A 177 2.61 12.55 -2.26
C VAL A 177 2.50 12.87 -0.79
N VAL A 178 3.59 12.71 -0.05
CA VAL A 178 3.71 13.19 1.33
C VAL A 178 4.90 14.12 1.40
N VAL A 179 4.70 15.28 2.03
CA VAL A 179 5.78 16.21 2.40
C VAL A 179 5.58 16.62 3.85
N GLY A 180 6.64 16.75 4.61
CA GLY A 180 6.52 17.12 6.01
C GLY A 180 7.80 17.61 6.65
N TYR A 181 7.66 18.03 7.90
CA TYR A 181 8.70 18.60 8.73
C TYR A 181 8.71 17.93 10.12
N SER A 182 9.87 17.45 10.54
CA SER A 182 10.16 16.96 11.88
C SER A 182 10.34 18.15 12.82
N LEU A 183 9.46 18.28 13.81
CA LEU A 183 9.54 19.30 14.85
C LEU A 183 10.59 18.92 15.89
N ASP A 184 10.59 17.65 16.27
CA ASP A 184 11.57 17.00 17.13
C ASP A 184 11.65 15.50 16.77
N ASP A 185 12.24 14.69 17.66
CA ASP A 185 12.40 13.24 17.45
C ASP A 185 11.08 12.46 17.56
N GLU A 186 10.07 13.01 18.24
CA GLU A 186 8.76 12.38 18.41
C GLU A 186 7.72 12.94 17.43
N TRP A 187 7.74 14.24 17.16
CA TRP A 187 6.67 14.96 16.48
C TRP A 187 7.05 15.43 15.09
N SER A 188 6.08 15.35 14.20
CA SER A 188 6.16 15.89 12.85
C SER A 188 4.80 16.34 12.35
N ALA A 189 4.80 17.25 11.38
CA ALA A 189 3.61 17.67 10.67
C ALA A 189 3.84 17.63 9.16
N GLY A 190 2.79 17.53 8.37
CA GLY A 190 2.93 17.47 6.93
C GLY A 190 1.63 17.57 6.17
N LEU A 191 1.76 17.44 4.85
CA LEU A 191 0.68 17.38 3.90
C LEU A 191 0.77 16.04 3.16
N ARG A 192 -0.37 15.39 3.00
CA ARG A 192 -0.58 14.25 2.12
C ARG A 192 -1.54 14.63 1.01
N ALA A 193 -1.20 14.30 -0.23
CA ALA A 193 -2.05 14.47 -1.39
C ALA A 193 -2.11 13.14 -2.16
N ASP A 194 -3.30 12.58 -2.29
CA ASP A 194 -3.55 11.36 -3.06
C ASP A 194 -4.43 11.70 -4.27
N SER A 195 -4.17 11.03 -5.38
CA SER A 195 -5.00 11.06 -6.59
C SER A 195 -5.17 9.66 -7.12
N PHE A 196 -6.35 9.35 -7.64
CA PHE A 196 -6.65 8.10 -8.31
C PHE A 196 -7.46 8.37 -9.57
N LYS A 197 -7.20 7.62 -10.65
CA LYS A 197 -7.97 7.67 -11.89
C LYS A 197 -8.19 6.28 -12.47
N THR A 198 -9.39 5.98 -12.93
CA THR A 198 -9.69 4.77 -13.71
C THR A 198 -9.47 4.99 -15.20
N ARG A 199 -9.09 3.95 -15.94
CA ARG A 199 -8.76 4.08 -17.37
C ARG A 199 -9.99 4.19 -18.24
N LYS A 200 -10.97 3.29 -18.07
CA LYS A 200 -12.08 3.16 -19.03
C LYS A 200 -13.13 4.26 -18.88
N TRP A 201 -13.46 4.64 -17.67
CA TRP A 201 -14.50 5.64 -17.38
C TRP A 201 -13.96 6.96 -16.88
N GLU A 202 -12.64 7.08 -16.74
CA GLU A 202 -11.97 8.30 -16.30
C GLU A 202 -12.49 8.85 -14.96
N ASN A 203 -13.05 7.97 -14.11
CA ASN A 203 -13.47 8.35 -12.78
C ASN A 203 -12.24 8.69 -11.96
N THR A 204 -12.31 9.79 -11.22
CA THR A 204 -11.21 10.31 -10.42
C THR A 204 -11.56 10.35 -8.95
N SER A 205 -10.54 10.33 -8.10
CA SER A 205 -10.63 10.76 -6.72
C SER A 205 -9.39 11.51 -6.30
N GLU A 206 -9.56 12.42 -5.34
CA GLU A 206 -8.49 13.22 -4.78
C GLU A 206 -8.69 13.35 -3.27
N MET A 207 -7.60 13.25 -2.53
CA MET A 207 -7.60 13.50 -1.09
C MET A 207 -6.43 14.42 -0.76
N GLN A 208 -6.66 15.44 0.07
CA GLN A 208 -5.63 16.33 0.56
C GLN A 208 -5.80 16.52 2.05
N VAL A 209 -4.80 16.13 2.84
CA VAL A 209 -4.88 16.10 4.30
C VAL A 209 -3.62 16.71 4.89
N VAL A 210 -3.79 17.72 5.74
CA VAL A 210 -2.73 18.17 6.65
C VAL A 210 -2.77 17.28 7.87
N PHE A 211 -1.62 16.78 8.30
CA PHE A 211 -1.54 15.83 9.41
C PHE A 211 -0.48 16.22 10.43
N VAL A 212 -0.68 15.73 11.65
CA VAL A 212 0.33 15.66 12.72
C VAL A 212 0.59 14.19 13.00
N ARG A 213 1.86 13.85 13.18
CA ARG A 213 2.33 12.50 13.50
C ARG A 213 3.19 12.52 14.77
N SER A 214 2.96 11.55 15.65
CA SER A 214 3.80 11.26 16.82
C SER A 214 4.36 9.84 16.73
N ILE A 215 5.66 9.66 16.99
CA ILE A 215 6.32 8.35 17.08
C ILE A 215 6.79 8.15 18.52
N ARG A 216 6.31 7.09 19.17
CA ARG A 216 6.66 6.72 20.55
C ARG A 216 6.98 5.24 20.62
N ARG A 217 8.27 4.92 20.69
CA ARG A 217 8.78 3.53 20.68
C ARG A 217 8.32 2.79 19.42
N GLU A 218 7.46 1.79 19.60
CA GLU A 218 6.91 0.93 18.54
C GLU A 218 5.61 1.48 17.95
N TRP A 219 5.07 2.57 18.50
CA TRP A 219 3.79 3.12 18.12
C TRP A 219 3.94 4.42 17.31
N THR A 220 3.17 4.53 16.24
CA THR A 220 3.01 5.77 15.47
C THR A 220 1.54 6.17 15.47
N TYR A 221 1.27 7.44 15.79
CA TYR A 221 -0.07 8.02 15.80
C TYR A 221 -0.13 9.12 14.74
N ILE A 222 -1.20 9.13 13.94
CA ILE A 222 -1.44 10.16 12.92
C ILE A 222 -2.87 10.67 13.10
N VAL A 223 -3.03 12.00 13.11
CA VAL A 223 -4.32 12.65 12.97
C VAL A 223 -4.20 13.70 11.88
N GLY A 224 -5.17 13.74 10.98
CA GLY A 224 -5.19 14.69 9.89
C GLY A 224 -6.59 15.20 9.55
N LEU A 225 -6.62 16.40 8.99
CA LEU A 225 -7.83 17.10 8.54
C LEU A 225 -7.60 17.61 7.12
N GLY A 226 -8.66 17.61 6.31
CA GLY A 226 -8.55 18.04 4.94
C GLY A 226 -9.83 17.86 4.13
N ARG A 227 -9.67 17.45 2.88
CA ARG A 227 -10.77 17.24 1.93
C ARG A 227 -10.60 15.97 1.12
N PHE A 228 -11.74 15.39 0.76
CA PHE A 228 -11.87 14.29 -0.19
C PHE A 228 -12.83 14.68 -1.30
N ALA A 229 -12.56 14.28 -2.54
CA ALA A 229 -13.45 14.44 -3.67
C ALA A 229 -13.34 13.23 -4.59
N SER A 230 -14.42 12.85 -5.26
CA SER A 230 -14.40 11.79 -6.28
C SER A 230 -15.46 12.02 -7.35
N SER A 231 -15.47 11.20 -8.40
CA SER A 231 -16.57 11.24 -9.37
C SER A 231 -17.91 10.75 -8.78
N GLN A 232 -17.89 10.03 -7.66
CA GLN A 232 -19.11 9.57 -6.97
C GLN A 232 -19.55 10.48 -5.82
N PHE A 233 -18.57 11.14 -5.18
CA PHE A 233 -18.79 12.08 -4.09
C PHE A 233 -18.28 13.45 -4.51
N GLY A 234 -19.11 14.49 -4.40
CA GLY A 234 -18.61 15.86 -4.44
C GLY A 234 -17.51 16.12 -3.39
N VAL A 235 -17.03 17.35 -3.33
CA VAL A 235 -16.03 17.71 -2.31
C VAL A 235 -16.64 17.61 -0.92
N ALA A 236 -15.98 16.90 -0.02
CA ALA A 236 -16.38 16.71 1.36
C ALA A 236 -15.20 16.95 2.32
N PRO A 237 -15.47 17.40 3.57
CA PRO A 237 -14.45 17.45 4.60
C PRO A 237 -13.95 16.03 4.90
N GLU A 238 -12.67 15.93 5.24
CA GLU A 238 -12.01 14.67 5.56
C GLU A 238 -11.25 14.74 6.86
N VAL A 239 -11.42 13.70 7.69
CA VAL A 239 -10.71 13.44 8.93
C VAL A 239 -10.08 12.07 8.79
N VAL A 240 -8.79 11.96 9.05
CA VAL A 240 -8.04 10.69 9.06
C VAL A 240 -7.40 10.52 10.42
N ALA A 241 -7.56 9.34 11.01
CA ALA A 241 -6.83 8.92 12.19
C ALA A 241 -6.18 7.57 11.93
N ALA A 242 -4.93 7.41 12.32
CA ALA A 242 -4.24 6.14 12.21
C ALA A 242 -3.38 5.85 13.45
N VAL A 243 -3.32 4.58 13.83
CA VAL A 243 -2.42 4.04 14.83
C VAL A 243 -1.69 2.87 14.21
N ASN A 244 -0.37 2.95 14.15
CA ASN A 244 0.50 1.86 13.70
C ASN A 244 1.29 1.33 14.90
N TRP A 245 1.38 0.02 15.01
CA TRP A 245 2.31 -0.70 15.87
C TRP A 245 3.31 -1.45 15.00
N THR A 246 4.59 -1.31 15.32
CA THR A 246 5.68 -2.06 14.69
C THR A 246 6.26 -3.05 15.70
N GLY A 247 6.09 -4.34 15.43
CA GLY A 247 6.69 -5.40 16.23
C GLY A 247 8.13 -5.65 15.81
N LEU A 248 8.32 -6.61 14.91
CA LEU A 248 9.62 -6.85 14.31
C LEU A 248 9.87 -5.81 13.22
N LYS A 249 11.05 -5.16 13.25
CA LYS A 249 11.40 -4.11 12.30
C LYS A 249 11.77 -4.69 10.94
N LYS A 250 11.34 -4.01 9.89
CA LYS A 250 11.71 -4.27 8.50
C LYS A 250 13.18 -3.90 8.25
N ILE A 251 13.83 -4.58 7.30
CA ILE A 251 15.09 -4.10 6.72
C ILE A 251 14.82 -2.81 5.95
N GLY A 252 15.33 -1.70 6.49
CA GLY A 252 15.26 -0.39 5.89
C GLY A 252 14.14 0.53 6.36
N PRO A 253 13.90 1.63 5.62
CA PRO A 253 12.99 2.68 6.05
C PRO A 253 11.52 2.26 6.03
#